data_AF-A0A1I2R284-F1
#
_entry.id   AF-A0A1I2R284-F1
#
_cell.length_a   1.000
_cell.length_b   1.000
_cell.length_c   1.000
_cell.angle_alpha   90.00
_cell.angle_beta   90.00
_cell.angle_gamma   90.00
#
_symmetry.space_group_name_H-M   'P 1'
#
loop_
_entity.id
_entity.type
_entity.pdbx_description
1 polymer ?
#
loop_
_entity_poly.entity_id
_entity_poly.type
_entity_poly.pdbx_seq_one_letter_code
_entity_poly.pdbx_strand_id
1 'polypeptide(L)'
;MSGILDKINNKELINDEVIATDLLVTAKAAVRSYSVAITETASPEIHKVLKKQLNDAIDLHHKVATYMIENEMYHAYDLNEQVNHDLEKADLALEMPSNSK
;
A
#
# COMPACT_ATOMS: atom_id res chain seq x y z
N MET A 1 -9.01 -9.46 -0.07
CA MET A 1 -9.40 -8.08 -0.39
C MET A 1 -8.79 -7.79 -1.74
N SER A 2 -9.56 -7.26 -2.69
CA SER A 2 -9.02 -6.95 -4.02
C SER A 2 -8.10 -5.73 -3.94
N GLY A 3 -6.90 -5.83 -4.50
CA GLY A 3 -5.89 -4.78 -4.51
C GLY A 3 -6.23 -3.64 -5.49
N ILE A 4 -5.39 -2.62 -5.53
CA ILE A 4 -5.46 -1.55 -6.53
C ILE A 4 -5.20 -2.13 -7.92
N LEU A 5 -4.21 -3.02 -8.05
CA LEU A 5 -3.83 -3.64 -9.32
C LEU A 5 -4.96 -4.45 -9.96
N ASP A 6 -5.77 -5.14 -9.15
CA ASP A 6 -6.93 -5.91 -9.63
C ASP A 6 -8.00 -5.05 -10.31
N LYS A 7 -8.01 -3.74 -10.02
CA LYS A 7 -8.99 -2.78 -10.54
C LYS A 7 -8.49 -2.07 -11.79
N ILE A 8 -7.24 -2.29 -12.17
CA ILE A 8 -6.59 -1.65 -13.32
C ILE A 8 -6.65 -2.61 -14.51
N ASN A 9 -7.58 -2.36 -15.42
CA ASN A 9 -7.71 -3.15 -16.66
C ASN A 9 -6.69 -2.73 -17.73
N ASN A 10 -6.20 -1.50 -17.71
CA ASN A 10 -5.22 -1.01 -18.67
C ASN A 10 -3.79 -1.19 -18.13
N LYS A 11 -3.04 -2.09 -18.76
CA LYS A 11 -1.65 -2.42 -18.39
C LYS A 11 -0.69 -1.23 -18.48
N GLU A 12 -1.01 -0.22 -19.31
CA GLU A 12 -0.17 0.99 -19.43
C GLU A 12 -0.17 1.84 -18.15
N LEU A 13 -1.16 1.65 -17.28
CA LEU A 13 -1.27 2.33 -15.99
C LEU A 13 -0.49 1.63 -14.87
N ILE A 14 0.02 0.43 -15.13
CA ILE A 14 0.81 -0.32 -14.15
C ILE A 14 2.25 0.16 -14.29
N ASN A 15 2.61 1.13 -13.46
CA ASN A 15 3.98 1.60 -13.27
C ASN A 15 4.49 1.28 -11.86
N ASP A 16 5.78 1.53 -11.61
CA ASP A 16 6.41 1.20 -10.33
C ASP A 16 5.76 1.90 -9.14
N GLU A 17 5.25 3.12 -9.33
CA GLU A 17 4.57 3.88 -8.29
C GLU A 17 3.23 3.26 -7.91
N VAL A 18 2.44 2.80 -8.89
CA VAL A 18 1.17 2.11 -8.65
C VAL A 18 1.40 0.76 -7.95
N ILE A 19 2.43 0.03 -8.38
CA ILE A 19 2.83 -1.24 -7.73
C ILE A 19 3.27 -0.98 -6.29
N ALA A 20 4.13 0.01 -6.06
CA ALA A 20 4.61 0.37 -4.73
C ALA A 20 3.46 0.85 -3.83
N THR A 21 2.52 1.62 -4.37
CA THR A 21 1.32 2.08 -3.65
C THR A 21 0.44 0.89 -3.22
N ASP A 22 0.17 -0.05 -4.13
CA ASP A 22 -0.62 -1.25 -3.80
C ASP A 22 0.06 -2.09 -2.72
N LEU A 23 1.38 -2.29 -2.83
CA LEU A 23 2.16 -3.03 -1.86
C LEU A 23 2.18 -2.32 -0.48
N LEU A 24 2.34 -0.99 -0.46
CA LEU A 24 2.32 -0.19 0.76
C LEU A 24 0.97 -0.28 1.48
N VAL A 25 -0.14 -0.13 0.74
CA VAL A 25 -1.50 -0.24 1.27
C VAL A 25 -1.76 -1.65 1.79
N THR A 26 -1.31 -2.67 1.06
CA THR A 26 -1.43 -4.08 1.47
C THR A 26 -0.64 -4.36 2.75
N ALA A 27 0.58 -3.85 2.88
CA ALA A 27 1.38 -3.98 4.10
C ALA A 27 0.67 -3.32 5.31
N LYS A 28 0.11 -2.11 5.15
CA LYS A 28 -0.70 -1.45 6.20
C LYS A 28 -1.91 -2.29 6.61
N ALA A 29 -2.59 -2.89 5.64
CA ALA A 29 -3.73 -3.77 5.92
C ALA A 29 -3.30 -5.03 6.69
N ALA A 30 -2.20 -5.66 6.28
CA ALA A 30 -1.64 -6.83 6.95
C ALA A 30 -1.29 -6.52 8.42
N VAL A 31 -0.66 -5.37 8.70
CA VAL A 31 -0.37 -4.92 10.08
C VAL A 31 -1.64 -4.87 10.94
N ARG A 32 -2.73 -4.28 10.42
CA ARG A 32 -4.02 -4.25 11.14
C ARG A 32 -4.59 -5.65 11.34
N SER A 33 -4.61 -6.46 10.29
CA SER A 33 -5.15 -7.82 10.34
C SER A 33 -4.40 -8.72 11.34
N TYR A 34 -3.07 -8.66 11.36
CA TYR A 34 -2.28 -9.42 12.34
C TYR A 34 -2.51 -8.92 13.75
N SER A 35 -2.62 -7.61 13.96
CA SER A 35 -2.90 -7.04 15.28
C SER A 35 -4.24 -7.56 15.84
N VAL A 36 -5.29 -7.59 15.02
CA VAL A 36 -6.59 -8.18 15.41
C VAL A 36 -6.44 -9.67 15.72
N ALA A 37 -5.83 -10.45 14.82
CA ALA A 37 -5.69 -11.89 14.99
C ALA A 37 -4.87 -12.27 16.25
N ILE A 38 -3.85 -11.48 16.61
CA ILE A 38 -3.07 -11.66 17.84
C ILE A 38 -3.95 -11.53 19.08
N THR A 39 -4.91 -10.59 19.08
CA THR A 39 -5.81 -10.38 20.22
C THR A 39 -6.91 -11.44 20.35
N GLU A 40 -7.19 -12.18 19.28
CA GLU A 40 -8.28 -13.17 19.24
C GLU A 40 -7.78 -14.63 19.36
N THR A 41 -6.48 -14.88 19.18
CA THR A 41 -5.94 -16.25 19.21
C THR A 41 -5.72 -16.77 20.63
N ALA A 42 -6.18 -17.99 20.90
CA ALA A 42 -5.98 -18.67 22.18
C ALA A 42 -4.75 -19.60 22.21
N SER A 43 -4.15 -19.94 21.05
CA SER A 43 -2.97 -20.81 20.98
C SER A 43 -1.68 -20.00 21.17
N PRO A 44 -0.83 -20.35 22.14
CA PRO A 44 0.47 -19.69 22.33
C PRO A 44 1.39 -19.77 21.10
N GLU A 45 1.35 -20.88 20.38
CA GLU A 45 2.14 -21.13 19.18
C GLU A 45 1.69 -20.22 18.04
N ILE A 46 0.37 -20.13 17.80
CA ILE A 46 -0.21 -19.24 16.80
C ILE A 46 0.08 -17.78 17.16
N HIS A 47 -0.10 -17.40 18.43
CA HIS A 47 0.22 -16.06 18.91
C HIS A 47 1.68 -15.66 18.60
N LYS A 48 2.64 -16.57 18.81
CA LYS A 48 4.05 -16.33 18.46
C LYS A 48 4.27 -16.14 16.96
N VAL A 49 3.63 -16.96 16.13
CA VAL A 49 3.73 -16.87 14.65
C VAL A 49 3.14 -15.54 14.16
N LEU A 50 1.94 -15.18 14.61
CA LEU A 50 1.29 -13.94 14.21
C LEU A 50 2.09 -12.70 14.63
N LYS A 51 2.72 -12.71 15.82
CA LYS A 51 3.63 -11.63 16.22
C LYS A 51 4.84 -11.51 15.29
N LYS A 52 5.42 -12.62 14.85
CA LYS A 52 6.51 -12.59 13.87
C LYS A 52 6.03 -11.99 12.55
N GLN A 53 4.88 -12.44 12.04
CA GLN A 53 4.32 -11.94 10.78
C GLN A 53 3.95 -10.45 10.85
N LEU A 54 3.45 -9.98 12.00
CA LEU A 54 3.23 -8.56 12.26
C LEU A 54 4.52 -7.75 12.12
N ASN A 55 5.61 -8.20 12.74
CA ASN A 55 6.91 -7.54 12.64
C ASN A 55 7.42 -7.55 11.20
N ASP A 56 7.34 -8.68 10.50
CA ASP A 56 7.73 -8.78 9.09
C ASP A 56 6.92 -7.79 8.21
N ALA A 57 5.61 -7.61 8.50
CA ALA A 57 4.75 -6.68 7.78
C ALA A 57 5.07 -5.20 8.08
N ILE A 58 5.45 -4.89 9.33
CA ILE A 58 5.94 -3.55 9.72
C ILE A 58 7.23 -3.22 8.98
N ASP A 59 8.18 -4.17 8.95
CA ASP A 59 9.45 -4.00 8.24
C ASP A 59 9.24 -3.84 6.73
N LEU A 60 8.33 -4.62 6.15
CA LEU A 60 7.95 -4.48 4.73
C LEU A 60 7.36 -3.09 4.46
N HIS A 61 6.41 -2.65 5.28
CA HIS A 61 5.82 -1.31 5.15
C HIS A 61 6.90 -0.23 5.19
N HIS A 62 7.84 -0.30 6.14
CA HIS A 62 8.91 0.66 6.25
C HIS A 62 9.79 0.68 5.00
N LYS A 63 10.21 -0.49 4.51
CA LYS A 63 11.03 -0.61 3.28
C LYS A 63 10.34 0.00 2.06
N VAL A 64 9.05 -0.29 1.87
CA VAL A 64 8.28 0.22 0.74
C VAL A 64 8.09 1.74 0.86
N ALA A 65 7.78 2.25 2.05
CA ALA A 65 7.63 3.69 2.28
C ALA A 65 8.95 4.43 2.01
N THR A 66 10.07 3.90 2.50
CA THR A 66 11.41 4.46 2.24
C THR A 66 11.72 4.47 0.75
N TYR A 67 11.49 3.35 0.04
CA TYR A 67 11.67 3.29 -1.41
C TYR A 67 10.85 4.35 -2.14
N MET A 68 9.57 4.52 -1.77
CA MET A 68 8.70 5.52 -2.39
C MET A 68 9.17 6.95 -2.09
N ILE A 69 9.67 7.23 -0.88
CA ILE A 69 10.23 8.55 -0.53
C ILE A 69 11.51 8.83 -1.33
N GLU A 70 12.41 7.85 -1.42
CA GLU A 70 13.69 7.98 -2.15
C GLU A 70 13.51 8.19 -3.65
N ASN A 71 12.37 7.77 -4.20
CA ASN A 71 12.04 7.89 -5.63
C ASN A 71 10.94 8.96 -5.91
N GLU A 72 10.70 9.89 -4.98
CA GLU A 72 9.73 10.99 -5.14
C GLU A 72 8.28 10.53 -5.43
N MET A 73 7.95 9.29 -5.09
CA MET A 73 6.59 8.73 -5.19
C MET A 73 5.74 9.07 -3.95
N TYR A 74 6.39 9.42 -2.84
CA TYR A 74 5.73 9.72 -1.56
C TYR A 74 6.46 10.81 -0.77
N HIS A 75 5.81 11.95 -0.56
CA HIS A 75 6.37 13.14 0.10
C HIS A 75 5.92 13.20 1.57
N ALA A 76 6.33 12.22 2.37
CA ALA A 76 5.86 12.06 3.75
C ALA A 76 6.16 13.25 4.69
N TYR A 77 7.17 14.06 4.37
CA TYR A 77 7.66 15.17 5.19
C TYR A 77 7.21 16.55 4.69
N ASP A 78 6.65 16.64 3.48
CA ASP A 78 6.05 17.86 2.94
C ASP A 78 4.60 17.59 2.54
N LEU A 79 3.68 17.97 3.43
CA LEU A 79 2.25 17.75 3.22
C LEU A 79 1.70 18.57 2.05
N ASN A 80 2.25 19.76 1.78
CA ASN A 80 1.76 20.58 0.68
C ASN A 80 2.15 19.96 -0.66
N GLU A 81 3.40 19.49 -0.76
CA GLU A 81 3.89 18.75 -1.92
C GLU A 81 3.08 17.47 -2.15
N GLN A 82 2.86 16.67 -1.09
CA GLN A 82 2.05 15.45 -1.18
C GLN A 82 0.63 15.73 -1.67
N VAL A 83 -0.02 16.78 -1.16
CA VAL A 83 -1.38 17.14 -1.57
C VAL A 83 -1.41 17.56 -3.04
N ASN A 84 -0.45 18.37 -3.49
CA ASN A 84 -0.37 18.76 -4.90
C ASN A 84 -0.15 17.54 -5.81
N HIS A 85 0.77 16.65 -5.43
CA HIS A 85 1.03 15.41 -6.16
C HIS A 85 -0.21 14.49 -6.21
N ASP A 86 -0.98 14.41 -5.12
CA ASP A 86 -2.23 13.66 -5.08
C ASP A 86 -3.33 14.28 -5.95
N LEU A 87 -3.40 15.61 -6.06
CA LEU A 87 -4.32 16.31 -6.95
C LEU A 87 -3.99 16.06 -8.42
N GLU A 88 -2.72 16.13 -8.81
CA GLU A 88 -2.28 15.82 -10.18
C GLU A 88 -2.65 14.38 -10.58
N LYS A 89 -2.47 13.43 -9.65
CA LYS A 89 -2.88 12.03 -9.85
C LYS A 89 -4.39 11.88 -9.98
N ALA A 90 -5.17 12.64 -9.19
CA ALA A 90 -6.63 12.62 -9.29
C ALA A 90 -7.10 13.15 -10.64
N ASP A 91 -6.50 14.23 -11.14
CA ASP A 91 -6.78 14.80 -12.46
C ASP A 91 -6.43 13.80 -13.57
N LEU A 92 -5.25 13.18 -13.52
CA LEU A 92 -4.86 12.12 -14.45
C LEU A 92 -5.89 10.97 -14.46
N ALA A 93 -6.34 10.53 -13.28
CA ALA A 93 -7.33 9.47 -13.15
C ALA A 93 -8.70 9.85 -13.74
N LEU A 94 -9.09 11.14 -13.69
CA LEU A 94 -10.32 11.65 -14.30
C LEU A 94 -10.24 11.75 -15.83
N GLU A 95 -9.07 12.09 -16.36
CA GLU A 95 -8.82 12.18 -17.82
C GLU A 95 -8.73 10.80 -18.48
N MET A 96 -8.48 9.76 -17.69
CA MET A 96 -8.34 8.40 -18.20
C MET A 96 -9.66 7.83 -18.75
N PRO A 97 -9.63 7.19 -19.93
CA PRO A 97 -10.83 6.63 -20.53
C PRO A 97 -11.43 5.50 -19.67
N SER A 98 -12.68 5.66 -19.26
CA SER A 98 -13.45 4.70 -18.47
C SER A 98 -13.89 3.44 -19.24
N ASN A 99 -13.71 3.44 -20.55
CA ASN A 99 -14.14 2.36 -21.43
C ASN A 99 -12.97 1.50 -21.88
N SER A 100 -12.63 0.48 -21.10
CA SER A 100 -12.07 -0.75 -21.66
C SER A 100 -13.23 -1.58 -22.22
N LYS A 101 -13.39 -1.61 -23.55
CA LYS A 101 -14.18 -2.67 -24.19
C LYS A 101 -13.48 -4.01 -24.05
#